data_AF-A0A7S3RXD7-F1
#
_entry.id   AF-A0A7S3RXD7-F1
#
_cell.length_a   1.000
_cell.length_b   1.000
_cell.length_c   1.000
_cell.angle_alpha   90.00
_cell.angle_beta   90.00
_cell.angle_gamma   90.00
#
_symmetry.space_group_name_H-M   'P 1'
#
loop_
_entity.id
_entity.type
_entity.pdbx_description
1 polymer ?
#
loop_
_entity_poly.entity_id
_entity_poly.type
_entity_poly.pdbx_seq_one_letter_code
_entity_poly.pdbx_strand_id
1 'polypeptide(L)'
;RLARYIPAPEGFGQYSRTIAFKEYTDYVIRPSYALHARMGILRRTVTGQTLDADMPFRNFLSGRLLWDEAMGSAAANWVRDHPTGLLVGMIGSDHVKFGCGAAGRCARALKQGGLGGVRTVLL
;
A
#
# COMPACT_ATOMS: atom_id res chain seq x y z
N ARG A 1 9.05 10.73 10.84
CA ARG A 1 9.52 9.43 11.37
C ARG A 1 9.30 8.26 10.40
N LEU A 2 8.16 8.17 9.68
CA LEU A 2 7.89 7.06 8.75
C LEU A 2 8.62 7.13 7.41
N ALA A 3 8.97 8.33 6.94
CA ALA A 3 9.61 8.54 5.63
C ALA A 3 10.91 7.72 5.43
N ARG A 4 11.64 7.42 6.52
CA ARG A 4 12.86 6.59 6.48
C ARG A 4 12.62 5.14 6.03
N TYR A 5 11.38 4.67 6.10
CA TYR A 5 10.98 3.33 5.67
C TYR A 5 10.48 3.29 4.22
N ILE A 6 10.50 4.43 3.53
CA ILE A 6 10.11 4.54 2.12
C ILE A 6 11.41 4.56 1.31
N PRO A 7 11.75 3.50 0.55
CA PRO A 7 13.02 3.41 -0.17
C PRO A 7 13.23 4.51 -1.22
N ALA A 8 12.14 5.06 -1.77
CA ALA A 8 12.16 6.13 -2.77
C ALA A 8 11.22 7.28 -2.37
N PRO A 9 11.63 8.14 -1.43
CA PRO A 9 10.76 9.17 -0.86
C PRO A 9 10.33 10.24 -1.87
N GLU A 10 11.18 10.57 -2.84
CA GLU A 10 10.85 11.52 -3.92
C GLU A 10 9.77 10.96 -4.84
N GLY A 11 9.94 9.73 -5.30
CA GLY A 11 8.95 9.02 -6.12
C GLY A 11 7.63 8.82 -5.37
N PHE A 12 7.67 8.69 -4.04
CA PHE A 12 6.48 8.72 -3.19
C PHE A 12 5.79 10.08 -3.21
N GLY A 13 6.54 11.17 -2.98
CA GLY A 13 5.99 12.52 -2.94
C GLY A 13 5.42 12.99 -4.28
N GLN A 14 6.05 12.64 -5.40
CA GLN A 14 5.52 12.91 -6.74
C GLN A 14 4.21 12.16 -6.98
N TYR A 15 4.21 10.86 -6.67
CA TYR A 15 3.05 10.00 -6.85
C TYR A 15 1.85 10.44 -5.98
N SER A 16 2.08 10.87 -4.74
CA SER A 16 1.02 11.32 -3.83
C SER A 16 0.30 12.61 -4.29
N ARG A 17 0.83 13.30 -5.31
CA ARG A 17 0.23 14.51 -5.88
C ARG A 17 -0.66 14.22 -7.10
N THR A 18 -0.72 12.97 -7.56
CA THR A 18 -1.50 12.59 -8.74
C THR A 18 -3.01 12.53 -8.43
N ILE A 19 -3.84 12.74 -9.47
CA ILE A 19 -5.29 12.53 -9.38
C ILE A 19 -5.59 11.08 -8.97
N ALA A 20 -4.90 10.11 -9.59
CA ALA A 20 -5.06 8.69 -9.26
C ALA A 20 -4.84 8.39 -7.77
N PHE A 21 -3.87 9.03 -7.12
CA PHE A 21 -3.63 8.86 -5.68
C PHE A 21 -4.75 9.48 -4.82
N LYS A 22 -5.28 10.63 -5.24
CA LYS A 22 -6.45 11.23 -4.58
C LYS A 22 -7.66 10.30 -4.68
N GLU A 23 -7.95 9.80 -5.88
CA GLU A 23 -9.05 8.87 -6.11
C GLU A 23 -8.87 7.55 -5.34
N TYR A 24 -7.65 7.01 -5.25
CA TYR A 24 -7.35 5.86 -4.41
C TYR A 24 -7.64 6.14 -2.94
N THR A 25 -7.28 7.31 -2.44
CA THR A 25 -7.56 7.71 -1.06
C THR A 25 -9.06 7.82 -0.80
N ASP A 26 -9.81 8.45 -1.72
CA ASP A 26 -11.22 8.74 -1.54
C ASP A 26 -12.14 7.54 -1.82
N TYR A 27 -11.83 6.70 -2.81
CA TYR A 27 -12.66 5.54 -3.19
C TYR A 27 -12.21 4.21 -2.61
N VAL A 28 -10.99 4.10 -2.06
CA VAL A 28 -10.50 2.85 -1.45
C VAL A 28 -10.19 3.04 0.03
N ILE A 29 -9.28 3.95 0.37
CA ILE A 29 -8.78 4.04 1.75
C ILE A 29 -9.87 4.58 2.70
N ARG A 30 -10.59 5.64 2.31
CA ARG A 30 -11.61 6.27 3.15
C ARG A 30 -12.82 5.34 3.40
N PRO A 31 -13.38 4.62 2.41
CA PRO A 31 -14.42 3.61 2.67
C PRO A 31 -13.91 2.47 3.56
N SER A 32 -12.67 2.00 3.33
CA SER A 32 -12.05 0.98 4.18
C SER A 32 -11.96 1.46 5.63
N TYR A 33 -11.48 2.68 5.87
CA TYR A 33 -11.45 3.30 7.21
C TYR A 33 -12.83 3.37 7.87
N ALA A 34 -13.84 3.84 7.15
CA ALA A 34 -15.21 3.93 7.66
C ALA A 34 -15.77 2.55 8.03
N LEU A 35 -15.46 1.52 7.24
CA LEU A 35 -15.82 0.14 7.57
C LEU A 35 -15.11 -0.33 8.84
N HIS A 36 -13.81 -0.07 8.99
CA HIS A 36 -13.05 -0.42 10.21
C HIS A 36 -13.60 0.27 11.46
N ALA A 37 -14.03 1.54 11.33
CA ALA A 37 -14.70 2.27 12.41
C ALA A 37 -16.01 1.58 12.81
N ARG A 38 -16.87 1.24 11.84
CA ARG A 38 -18.14 0.53 12.09
C ARG A 38 -17.95 -0.85 12.72
N MET A 39 -16.86 -1.53 12.40
CA MET A 39 -16.51 -2.83 12.98
C MET A 39 -15.87 -2.72 14.37
N GLY A 40 -15.56 -1.51 14.85
CA GLY A 40 -14.93 -1.29 16.16
C GLY A 40 -13.47 -1.73 16.24
N ILE A 41 -12.78 -1.91 15.10
CA ILE A 41 -11.41 -2.44 15.05
C ILE A 41 -10.32 -1.38 14.95
N LEU A 42 -10.67 -0.08 15.00
CA LEU A 42 -9.71 1.02 14.97
C LEU A 42 -8.99 1.27 16.31
N ARG A 43 -9.46 0.65 17.39
CA ARG A 43 -8.86 0.80 18.73
C ARG A 43 -7.72 -0.16 19.01
N ARG A 44 -7.49 -1.17 18.17
CA ARG A 44 -6.39 -2.12 18.36
C ARG A 44 -5.29 -1.86 17.34
N THR A 45 -4.06 -1.76 17.82
CA THR A 45 -2.88 -1.77 16.95
C THR A 45 -2.55 -3.19 16.53
N VAL A 46 -1.71 -3.34 15.50
CA VAL A 46 -1.19 -4.64 15.05
C VAL A 46 -0.42 -5.37 16.17
N THR A 47 0.17 -4.64 17.12
CA THR A 47 0.88 -5.21 18.28
C THR A 47 -0.06 -5.63 19.43
N GLY A 48 -1.38 -5.51 19.24
CA GLY A 48 -2.38 -5.86 20.26
C GLY A 48 -2.64 -4.76 21.30
N GLN A 49 -2.02 -3.58 21.14
CA GLN A 49 -2.22 -2.47 22.06
C GLN A 49 -3.61 -1.86 21.85
N THR A 50 -4.34 -1.61 22.94
CA THR A 50 -5.63 -0.92 22.89
C THR A 50 -5.41 0.58 23.07
N LEU A 51 -5.98 1.37 22.17
CA LEU A 51 -5.95 2.83 22.18
C LEU A 51 -7.17 3.37 22.96
N ASP A 52 -6.99 4.52 23.61
CA ASP A 52 -8.07 5.20 24.36
C ASP A 52 -9.21 5.68 23.43
N ALA A 53 -8.88 5.94 22.17
CA ALA A 53 -9.80 6.35 21.13
C ALA A 53 -9.47 5.67 19.79
N ASP A 54 -10.42 5.70 18.86
CA ASP A 54 -10.21 5.18 17.52
C ASP A 54 -9.02 5.85 16.86
N MET A 55 -8.22 5.07 16.14
CA MET A 55 -7.14 5.59 15.32
C MET A 55 -7.66 6.67 14.36
N PRO A 56 -7.12 7.91 14.38
CA PRO A 56 -7.54 8.93 13.43
C PRO A 56 -7.23 8.55 11.98
N PHE A 57 -8.05 8.98 11.03
CA PHE A 57 -7.86 8.68 9.59
C PHE A 57 -6.43 8.95 9.09
N ARG A 58 -5.78 10.05 9.52
CA ARG A 58 -4.40 10.38 9.13
C ARG A 58 -3.40 9.26 9.51
N ASN A 59 -3.59 8.61 10.65
CA ASN A 59 -2.74 7.55 11.13
C ASN A 59 -3.05 6.24 10.37
N PHE A 60 -4.34 5.97 10.12
CA PHE A 60 -4.77 4.84 9.30
C PHE A 60 -4.21 4.94 7.87
N LEU A 61 -4.33 6.11 7.25
CA LEU A 61 -3.76 6.41 5.94
C LEU A 61 -2.25 6.22 5.95
N SER A 62 -1.54 6.78 6.93
CA SER A 62 -0.08 6.62 7.05
C SER A 62 0.32 5.15 7.17
N GLY A 63 -0.40 4.36 7.97
CA GLY A 63 -0.19 2.93 8.12
C GLY A 63 -0.47 2.17 6.82
N ARG A 64 -1.57 2.49 6.13
CA ARG A 64 -1.93 1.90 4.83
C ARG A 64 -0.83 2.12 3.80
N LEU A 65 -0.35 3.36 3.66
CA LEU A 65 0.70 3.71 2.70
C LEU A 65 2.02 3.03 3.02
N LEU A 66 2.38 2.93 4.30
CA LEU A 66 3.57 2.21 4.73
C LEU A 66 3.46 0.71 4.43
N TRP A 67 2.28 0.12 4.64
CA TRP A 67 2.04 -1.29 4.36
C TRP A 67 2.14 -1.60 2.86
N ASP A 68 1.55 -0.76 2.02
CA ASP A 68 1.65 -0.87 0.56
C ASP A 68 3.11 -0.73 0.08
N GLU A 69 3.87 0.22 0.66
CA GLU A 69 5.28 0.39 0.34
C GLU A 69 6.12 -0.81 0.77
N ALA A 70 5.86 -1.37 1.96
CA ALA A 70 6.55 -2.55 2.46
C ALA A 70 6.28 -3.78 1.56
N MET A 71 5.01 -4.02 1.21
CA MET A 71 4.65 -5.13 0.31
C MET A 71 5.26 -4.96 -1.08
N GLY A 72 5.15 -3.78 -1.66
CA GLY A 72 5.67 -3.52 -3.00
C GLY A 72 7.20 -3.58 -3.07
N SER A 73 7.90 -3.04 -2.08
CA SER A 73 9.37 -3.06 -2.02
C SER A 73 9.92 -4.47 -1.77
N ALA A 74 9.28 -5.25 -0.88
CA ALA A 74 9.64 -6.65 -0.66
C ALA A 74 9.46 -7.49 -1.93
N ALA A 75 8.33 -7.34 -2.63
CA ALA A 75 8.09 -8.02 -3.90
C ALA A 75 9.13 -7.63 -4.96
N ALA A 76 9.42 -6.34 -5.11
CA ALA A 76 10.42 -5.86 -6.07
C ALA A 76 11.84 -6.35 -5.74
N ASN A 77 12.20 -6.47 -4.46
CA ASN A 77 13.48 -7.04 -4.05
C ASN A 77 13.57 -8.50 -4.47
N TRP A 78 12.55 -9.30 -4.14
CA TRP A 78 12.54 -10.71 -4.50
C TRP A 78 12.64 -10.92 -6.02
N VAL A 79 11.88 -10.16 -6.82
CA VAL A 79 11.91 -10.26 -8.28
C VAL A 79 13.29 -9.89 -8.85
N ARG A 80 13.98 -8.90 -8.28
CA ARG A 80 15.35 -8.55 -8.68
C ARG A 80 16.35 -9.67 -8.39
N ASP A 81 16.18 -10.36 -7.27
CA ASP A 81 17.04 -11.47 -6.86
C ASP A 81 16.73 -12.78 -7.61
N HIS A 82 15.58 -12.87 -8.28
CA HIS A 82 15.09 -14.04 -9.01
C HIS A 82 14.63 -13.66 -10.42
N PRO A 83 15.54 -13.33 -11.35
CA PRO A 83 15.20 -12.73 -12.65
C PRO A 83 14.35 -13.62 -13.57
N THR A 84 14.34 -14.94 -13.35
CA THR A 84 13.48 -15.91 -14.06
C THR A 84 12.33 -16.44 -13.21
N GLY A 85 12.18 -15.94 -11.98
CA GLY A 85 11.18 -16.37 -11.02
C GLY A 85 9.83 -15.66 -11.22
N LEU A 86 8.74 -16.33 -10.83
CA LEU A 86 7.41 -15.75 -10.75
C LEU A 86 7.01 -15.58 -9.28
N LEU A 87 6.78 -14.33 -8.85
CA LEU A 87 6.22 -14.04 -7.54
C LEU A 87 4.69 -13.94 -7.64
N VAL A 88 3.98 -14.77 -6.88
CA VAL A 88 2.52 -14.70 -6.73
C VAL A 88 2.21 -14.28 -5.31
N GLY A 89 1.58 -13.10 -5.16
CA GLY A 89 1.17 -12.55 -3.88
C GLY A 89 -0.34 -12.61 -3.69
N MET A 90 -0.80 -13.15 -2.56
CA MET A 90 -2.18 -13.03 -2.12
C MET A 90 -2.31 -11.80 -1.22
N ILE A 91 -3.06 -10.80 -1.67
CA ILE A 91 -3.14 -9.50 -1.02
C ILE A 91 -4.60 -9.06 -0.97
N GLY A 92 -4.97 -8.37 0.12
CA GLY A 92 -6.32 -7.81 0.25
C GLY A 92 -6.67 -6.88 -0.91
N SER A 93 -7.90 -6.95 -1.41
CA SER A 93 -8.31 -6.26 -2.64
C SER A 93 -8.08 -4.74 -2.59
N ASP A 94 -8.24 -4.12 -1.42
CA ASP A 94 -7.96 -2.69 -1.22
C ASP A 94 -6.49 -2.29 -1.47
N HIS A 95 -5.56 -3.24 -1.51
CA HIS A 95 -4.13 -3.00 -1.75
C HIS A 95 -3.71 -3.16 -3.22
N VAL A 96 -4.63 -3.55 -4.12
CA VAL A 96 -4.32 -3.79 -5.54
C VAL A 96 -5.18 -2.97 -6.50
N LYS A 97 -6.19 -2.26 -6.00
CA LYS A 97 -7.08 -1.41 -6.79
C LYS A 97 -6.35 -0.22 -7.42
N PHE A 98 -6.79 0.14 -8.63
CA PHE A 98 -6.37 1.33 -9.38
C PHE A 98 -4.85 1.47 -9.61
N GLY A 99 -4.07 0.41 -9.43
CA GLY A 99 -2.61 0.45 -9.55
C GLY A 99 -1.93 1.33 -8.49
N CYS A 100 -2.62 1.62 -7.38
CA CYS A 100 -2.17 2.62 -6.41
C CYS A 100 -1.61 2.05 -5.10
N GLY A 101 -1.99 0.81 -4.76
CA GLY A 101 -1.46 0.08 -3.61
C GLY A 101 -0.16 -0.67 -3.92
N ALA A 102 0.04 -1.83 -3.28
CA ALA A 102 1.27 -2.61 -3.33
C ALA A 102 1.79 -2.91 -4.74
N ALA A 103 0.91 -3.27 -5.68
CA ALA A 103 1.29 -3.57 -7.06
C ALA A 103 1.92 -2.36 -7.78
N GLY A 104 1.35 -1.17 -7.57
CA GLY A 104 1.91 0.08 -8.11
C GLY A 104 3.27 0.41 -7.50
N ARG A 105 3.46 0.14 -6.20
CA ARG A 105 4.74 0.34 -5.51
C ARG A 105 5.81 -0.61 -6.01
N CYS A 106 5.46 -1.88 -6.25
CA CYS A 106 6.34 -2.87 -6.88
C CYS A 106 6.76 -2.42 -8.28
N ALA A 107 5.78 -2.07 -9.14
CA ALA A 107 6.05 -1.64 -10.51
C ALA A 107 6.96 -0.40 -10.56
N ARG A 108 6.74 0.59 -9.67
CA ARG A 108 7.61 1.76 -9.55
C ARG A 108 9.04 1.38 -9.14
N ALA A 109 9.19 0.44 -8.21
CA ALA A 109 10.49 0.02 -7.69
C ALA A 109 11.31 -0.79 -8.71
N LEU A 110 10.67 -1.52 -9.63
CA LEU A 110 11.36 -2.35 -10.62
C LEU A 110 12.02 -1.55 -11.75
N LYS A 111 11.61 -0.30 -12.00
CA LYS A 111 12.14 0.65 -13.01
C LYS A 111 12.10 0.17 -14.48
N GLN A 112 12.40 -1.11 -14.77
CA GLN A 112 12.34 -1.77 -16.09
C GLN A 112 11.06 -2.63 -16.18
N GLY A 113 10.34 -2.56 -17.30
CA GLY A 113 9.09 -3.31 -17.55
C GLY A 113 7.80 -2.66 -17.04
N GLY A 114 7.87 -1.66 -16.14
CA GLY A 114 6.71 -0.88 -15.66
C GLY A 114 5.55 -1.74 -15.15
N LEU A 115 4.30 -1.27 -15.35
CA LEU A 115 3.09 -2.07 -15.11
C LEU A 115 3.00 -3.30 -16.03
N GLY A 116 3.86 -3.42 -17.05
CA GLY A 116 4.00 -4.58 -17.92
C GLY A 116 4.65 -5.79 -17.24
N GLY A 117 5.38 -5.60 -16.14
CA GLY A 117 5.99 -6.69 -15.34
C GLY A 117 5.21 -7.11 -14.08
N VAL A 118 4.14 -6.38 -13.72
CA VAL A 118 3.30 -6.68 -12.56
C VAL A 118 1.85 -6.80 -13.03
N ARG A 119 1.16 -7.88 -12.64
CA ARG A 119 -0.28 -8.06 -12.92
C ARG A 119 -1.05 -8.23 -11.63
N THR A 120 -2.23 -7.64 -11.58
CA THR A 120 -3.20 -7.84 -10.51
C THR A 120 -4.41 -8.55 -11.10
N VAL A 121 -4.86 -9.61 -10.43
CA VAL A 121 -6.12 -10.29 -10.72
C VAL A 121 -6.98 -10.15 -9.49
N LEU A 122 -8.17 -9.56 -9.65
CA LEU A 122 -9.20 -9.53 -8.61
C LEU A 122 -10.07 -10.77 -8.82
N LEU A 123 -10.10 -11.63 -7.80
CA LEU A 123 -10.91 -12.84 -7.75
C LEU A 123 -12.30 -12.53 -7.18
#